data_AF-Q2UFW3-F1
#
_entry.id   AF-Q2UFW3-F1
#
_cell.length_a   1.000
_cell.length_b   1.000
_cell.length_c   1.000
_cell.angle_alpha   90.00
_cell.angle_beta   90.00
_cell.angle_gamma   90.00
#
_symmetry.space_group_name_H-M   'P 1'
#
loop_
_entity.id
_entity.type
_entity.pdbx_description
1 polymer ?
#
loop_
_entity_poly.entity_id
_entity_poly.type
_entity_poly.pdbx_seq_one_letter_code
_entity_poly.pdbx_strand_id
1 'polypeptide(L)'
;MLESSASTYVVLKVYVTGQARAHVRELRIYKQMNEVETNYPGRNFIRKLLDHFDIEGPHGRHVCLVHEPHGTSADFLVKMFPGHAMTLDDMKPGIRQLLIALDFLHSGPNTVADLQLKNLLLPGPETSYLSRFEEAEVADPSPRKALKDRTIYKSLGFPPKGGLPILADFGEARLGDQEHNEDIMPNVYRAPEVILRSNWGYKVDIWSVAMVLSHSDQWQKPRWPSTARIPETETPQGRQRRVLAVAPDGLAVEPRGPTDGVGTPIRRVADEGARGMRRGTSK
;
A
#
# COMPACT_ATOMS: atom_id res chain seq x y z
N MET A 1 -16.30 -15.45 43.55
CA MET A 1 -15.97 -14.33 42.64
C MET A 1 -15.62 -14.97 41.32
N LEU A 2 -16.46 -14.82 40.31
CA LEU A 2 -16.08 -15.16 38.93
C LEU A 2 -15.20 -14.00 38.48
N GLU A 3 -13.93 -14.26 38.20
CA GLU A 3 -13.09 -13.32 37.46
C GLU A 3 -13.81 -13.00 36.16
N SER A 4 -14.22 -11.74 35.96
CA SER A 4 -14.66 -11.31 34.65
C SER A 4 -13.45 -11.44 33.73
N SER A 5 -13.43 -12.47 32.88
CA SER A 5 -12.45 -12.58 31.81
C SER A 5 -12.44 -11.26 31.05
N ALA A 6 -11.34 -10.52 31.05
CA ALA A 6 -11.26 -9.26 30.32
C ALA A 6 -11.57 -9.55 28.84
N SER A 7 -12.64 -8.95 28.32
CA SER A 7 -12.99 -9.07 26.91
C SER A 7 -11.81 -8.63 26.05
N THR A 8 -11.38 -9.49 25.13
CA THR A 8 -10.27 -9.21 24.22
C THR A 8 -10.83 -8.84 22.85
N TYR A 9 -10.31 -7.75 22.27
CA TYR A 9 -10.71 -7.33 20.93
C TYR A 9 -9.88 -8.04 19.87
N VAL A 10 -10.54 -8.41 18.78
CA VAL A 10 -9.95 -9.08 17.62
C VAL A 10 -10.47 -8.46 16.33
N VAL A 11 -9.79 -8.72 15.22
CA VAL A 11 -10.24 -8.34 13.87
C VAL A 11 -10.62 -9.59 13.11
N LEU A 12 -11.81 -9.56 12.51
CA LEU A 12 -12.32 -10.61 11.64
C LEU A 12 -12.15 -10.22 10.17
N LYS A 13 -11.40 -11.04 9.42
CA LYS A 13 -11.37 -10.99 7.95
C LYS A 13 -12.27 -12.09 7.42
N VAL A 14 -13.42 -11.70 6.86
CA VAL A 14 -14.44 -12.62 6.34
C VAL A 14 -14.32 -12.70 4.83
N TYR A 15 -14.06 -13.89 4.28
CA TYR A 15 -14.01 -14.08 2.83
C TYR A 15 -15.40 -14.17 2.21
N VAL A 16 -15.52 -13.60 1.02
CA VAL A 16 -16.72 -13.74 0.19
C VAL A 16 -16.77 -15.15 -0.41
N THR A 17 -17.97 -15.70 -0.55
CA THR A 17 -18.20 -16.97 -1.23
C THR A 17 -17.70 -16.93 -2.68
N GLY A 18 -17.24 -18.07 -3.21
CA GLY A 18 -16.68 -18.17 -4.55
C GLY A 18 -15.18 -17.84 -4.68
N GLN A 19 -14.55 -17.26 -3.65
CA GLN A 19 -13.09 -17.06 -3.61
C GLN A 19 -12.35 -18.26 -3.00
N ALA A 20 -12.62 -19.46 -3.55
CA ALA A 20 -12.24 -20.73 -2.91
C ALA A 20 -10.72 -20.92 -2.72
N ARG A 21 -9.87 -20.22 -3.47
CA ARG A 21 -8.40 -20.41 -3.42
C ARG A 21 -7.65 -19.38 -2.59
N ALA A 22 -8.19 -18.16 -2.42
CA ALA A 22 -7.48 -17.08 -1.77
C ALA A 22 -7.25 -17.36 -0.28
N HIS A 23 -8.31 -17.76 0.44
CA HIS A 23 -8.23 -18.08 1.87
C HIS A 23 -7.35 -19.32 2.14
N VAL A 24 -7.38 -20.33 1.26
CA VAL A 24 -6.53 -21.54 1.39
C VAL A 24 -5.06 -21.17 1.32
N ARG A 25 -4.69 -20.25 0.41
CA ARG A 25 -3.32 -19.75 0.29
C ARG A 25 -2.90 -19.03 1.56
N GLU A 26 -3.67 -18.04 1.99
CA GLU A 26 -3.33 -17.24 3.17
C GLU A 26 -3.22 -18.08 4.45
N LEU A 27 -4.16 -19.00 4.67
CA LEU A 27 -4.11 -19.95 5.78
C LEU A 27 -2.86 -20.85 5.73
N ARG A 28 -2.47 -21.32 4.54
CA ARG A 28 -1.25 -22.13 4.37
C ARG A 28 0.00 -21.35 4.75
N ILE A 29 0.09 -20.07 4.34
CA ILE A 29 1.20 -19.19 4.72
C ILE A 29 1.25 -19.02 6.24
N TYR A 30 0.12 -18.74 6.89
CA TYR A 30 0.06 -18.63 8.35
C TYR A 30 0.44 -19.91 9.09
N LYS A 31 0.00 -21.08 8.60
CA LYS A 31 0.39 -22.38 9.17
C LYS A 31 1.90 -22.58 9.09
N GLN A 32 2.50 -22.34 7.93
CA GLN A 32 3.94 -22.48 7.72
C GLN A 32 4.74 -21.51 8.60
N MET A 33 4.28 -20.27 8.79
CA MET A 33 4.91 -19.33 9.72
C MET A 33 4.84 -19.76 11.19
N ASN A 34 3.81 -20.54 11.57
CA ASN A 34 3.61 -21.01 12.94
C ASN A 34 4.35 -22.32 13.25
N GLU A 35 4.63 -23.14 12.23
CA GLU A 35 5.43 -24.38 12.36
C GLU A 35 6.93 -24.09 12.60
N VAL A 36 7.37 -22.88 12.29
CA VAL A 36 8.75 -22.44 12.43
C VAL A 36 9.04 -22.06 13.90
N GLU A 37 9.47 -23.04 14.70
CA GLU A 37 9.94 -22.85 16.08
C GLU A 37 11.22 -22.02 16.10
N THR A 38 11.11 -20.74 16.45
CA THR A 38 12.27 -19.85 16.39
C THR A 38 12.22 -18.71 17.40
N ASN A 39 13.41 -18.24 17.77
CA ASN A 39 13.62 -16.99 18.49
C ASN A 39 13.90 -15.82 17.52
N TYR A 40 13.53 -15.92 16.24
CA TYR A 40 13.79 -14.84 15.28
C TYR A 40 12.96 -13.61 15.67
N PRO A 41 13.61 -12.44 15.91
CA PRO A 41 12.90 -11.25 16.34
C PRO A 41 11.90 -10.74 15.28
N GLY A 42 12.14 -11.05 14.01
CA GLY A 42 11.28 -10.66 12.89
C GLY A 42 9.84 -11.16 12.98
N ARG A 43 9.61 -12.30 13.65
CA ARG A 43 8.26 -12.84 13.85
C ARG A 43 7.37 -11.88 14.64
N ASN A 44 7.94 -11.08 15.54
CA ASN A 44 7.19 -10.09 16.33
C ASN A 44 6.72 -8.88 15.51
N PHE A 45 7.21 -8.73 14.27
CA PHE A 45 6.86 -7.64 13.36
C PHE A 45 5.89 -8.09 12.27
N ILE A 46 5.28 -9.26 12.45
CA ILE A 46 4.27 -9.83 11.56
C ILE A 46 2.97 -9.98 12.33
N ARG A 47 1.86 -9.59 11.69
CA ARG A 47 0.53 -9.70 12.28
C ARG A 47 0.16 -11.16 12.50
N LYS A 48 -0.21 -11.52 13.72
CA LYS A 48 -0.59 -12.90 14.04
C LYS A 48 -2.00 -13.24 13.58
N LEU A 49 -2.14 -14.45 13.04
CA LEU A 49 -3.41 -15.16 12.95
C LEU A 49 -3.64 -15.86 14.29
N LEU A 50 -4.70 -15.47 14.99
CA LEU A 50 -5.08 -16.00 16.30
C LEU A 50 -5.91 -17.26 16.18
N ASP A 51 -6.83 -17.28 15.22
CA ASP A 51 -7.75 -18.39 14.98
C ASP A 51 -8.35 -18.32 13.56
N HIS A 52 -9.03 -19.37 13.13
CA HIS A 52 -9.84 -19.38 11.91
C HIS A 52 -11.05 -20.30 12.08
N PHE A 53 -12.19 -19.90 11.52
CA PHE A 53 -13.43 -20.68 11.59
C PHE A 53 -14.34 -20.36 10.40
N ASP A 54 -15.39 -21.16 10.25
CA ASP A 54 -16.39 -21.01 9.20
C ASP A 54 -17.69 -20.42 9.77
N ILE A 55 -18.33 -19.51 9.02
CA ILE A 55 -19.66 -18.98 9.29
C ILE A 55 -20.61 -19.42 8.17
N GLU A 56 -21.76 -19.98 8.54
CA GLU A 56 -22.84 -20.27 7.60
C GLU A 56 -23.65 -19.00 7.34
N GLY A 57 -23.67 -18.56 6.08
CA GLY A 57 -24.44 -17.41 5.61
C GLY A 57 -25.56 -17.80 4.66
N PRO A 58 -26.47 -16.87 4.32
CA PRO A 58 -27.59 -17.12 3.40
C PRO A 58 -27.15 -17.51 1.97
N HIS A 59 -25.88 -17.26 1.62
CA HIS A 59 -25.30 -17.56 0.32
C HIS A 59 -24.20 -18.64 0.38
N GLY A 60 -24.16 -19.39 1.48
CA GLY A 60 -23.21 -20.46 1.72
C GLY A 60 -22.19 -20.11 2.80
N ARG A 61 -21.17 -20.96 2.89
CA ARG A 61 -20.14 -20.93 3.93
C ARG A 61 -19.08 -19.86 3.65
N HIS A 62 -18.73 -19.11 4.70
CA HIS A 62 -17.71 -18.06 4.69
C HIS A 62 -16.56 -18.41 5.63
N VAL A 63 -15.34 -18.46 5.11
CA VAL A 63 -14.14 -18.64 5.94
C VAL A 63 -13.78 -17.31 6.61
N CYS A 64 -13.50 -17.36 7.91
CA CYS A 64 -13.16 -16.21 8.73
C CYS A 64 -11.78 -16.40 9.36
N LEU A 65 -10.95 -15.37 9.26
CA LEU A 65 -9.64 -15.32 9.90
C LEU A 65 -9.66 -14.31 11.05
N VAL A 66 -9.24 -14.75 12.22
CA VAL A 66 -9.18 -13.95 13.45
C VAL A 66 -7.75 -13.43 13.63
N HIS A 67 -7.59 -12.13 13.71
CA HIS A 67 -6.27 -11.50 13.81
C HIS A 67 -6.19 -10.55 15.01
N GLU A 68 -4.95 -10.29 15.45
CA GLU A 68 -4.67 -9.20 16.39
C GLU A 68 -5.14 -7.85 15.82
N PRO A 69 -5.76 -6.98 16.64
CA PRO A 69 -6.21 -5.67 16.21
C PRO A 69 -5.02 -4.75 15.94
N HIS A 70 -5.05 -4.11 14.77
CA HIS A 70 -4.08 -3.12 14.34
C HIS A 70 -4.83 -1.90 13.79
N GLY A 71 -4.13 -0.78 13.70
CA GLY A 71 -4.66 0.48 13.25
C GLY A 71 -4.75 0.59 11.73
N THR A 72 -4.75 1.82 11.27
CA THR A 72 -4.74 2.14 9.84
C THR A 72 -3.43 1.73 9.16
N SER A 73 -3.42 1.70 7.83
CA SER A 73 -2.23 1.35 7.05
C SER A 73 -1.23 2.53 6.97
N ALA A 74 0.02 2.20 6.70
CA ALA A 74 1.06 3.19 6.43
C ALA A 74 0.74 4.02 5.17
N ASP A 75 0.02 3.44 4.19
CA ASP A 75 -0.49 4.17 3.02
C ASP A 75 -1.42 5.32 3.42
N PHE A 76 -2.34 5.08 4.36
CA PHE A 76 -3.21 6.13 4.88
C PHE A 76 -2.41 7.19 5.63
N LEU A 77 -1.43 6.78 6.45
CA LEU A 77 -0.58 7.70 7.20
C LEU A 77 0.23 8.62 6.27
N VAL A 78 0.91 8.05 5.26
CA VAL A 78 1.70 8.83 4.28
C VAL A 78 0.82 9.87 3.59
N LYS A 79 -0.43 9.53 3.26
CA LYS A 79 -1.37 10.45 2.62
C LYS A 79 -1.81 11.62 3.52
N MET A 80 -1.63 11.51 4.83
CA MET A 80 -1.90 12.60 5.77
C MET A 80 -0.76 13.63 5.83
N PHE A 81 0.44 13.30 5.37
CA PHE A 81 1.56 14.24 5.34
C PHE A 81 1.46 15.21 4.15
N PRO A 82 1.92 16.46 4.29
CA PRO A 82 2.02 17.40 3.19
C PRO A 82 2.80 16.79 2.01
N GLY A 83 2.26 16.88 0.80
CA GLY A 83 2.87 16.30 -0.39
C GLY A 83 2.79 14.77 -0.48
N HIS A 84 2.07 14.10 0.44
CA HIS A 84 2.00 12.64 0.54
C HIS A 84 3.39 12.00 0.69
N ALA A 85 4.24 12.62 1.50
CA ALA A 85 5.62 12.22 1.71
C ALA A 85 6.03 12.32 3.17
N MET A 86 6.78 11.34 3.64
CA MET A 86 7.40 11.36 4.98
C MET A 86 8.88 11.71 4.88
N THR A 87 9.48 12.22 5.95
CA THR A 87 10.94 12.39 5.93
C THR A 87 11.61 11.01 5.94
N LEU A 88 12.79 10.90 5.32
CA LEU A 88 13.56 9.65 5.39
C LEU A 88 13.86 9.25 6.85
N ASP A 89 14.08 10.22 7.73
CA ASP A 89 14.38 9.97 9.14
C ASP A 89 13.18 9.35 9.88
N ASP A 90 11.95 9.79 9.57
CA ASP A 90 10.73 9.19 10.12
C ASP A 90 10.49 7.77 9.61
N MET A 91 10.89 7.47 8.37
CA MET A 91 10.71 6.15 7.76
C MET A 91 11.75 5.12 8.22
N LYS A 92 12.97 5.54 8.51
CA LYS A 92 14.11 4.66 8.86
C LYS A 92 13.77 3.59 9.91
N PRO A 93 13.13 3.92 11.06
CA PRO A 93 12.77 2.92 12.06
C PRO A 93 11.81 1.86 11.52
N GLY A 94 10.77 2.27 10.77
CA GLY A 94 9.80 1.34 10.18
C GLY A 94 10.43 0.44 9.12
N ILE A 95 11.33 0.98 8.30
CA ILE A 95 12.07 0.20 7.29
C ILE A 95 13.02 -0.80 7.94
N ARG A 96 13.71 -0.41 9.02
CA ARG A 96 14.56 -1.34 9.78
C ARG A 96 13.73 -2.50 10.33
N GLN A 97 12.58 -2.19 10.95
CA GLN A 97 11.65 -3.20 11.46
C GLN A 97 11.18 -4.15 10.34
N LEU A 98 10.82 -3.58 9.20
CA LEU A 98 10.38 -4.33 8.04
C LEU A 98 11.45 -5.28 7.49
N LEU A 99 12.70 -4.83 7.40
CA LEU A 99 13.82 -5.67 6.97
C LEU A 99 14.05 -6.85 7.93
N ILE A 100 13.86 -6.65 9.24
CA ILE A 100 13.94 -7.73 10.24
C ILE A 100 12.76 -8.71 10.07
N ALA A 101 11.56 -8.22 9.74
CA ALA A 101 10.41 -9.08 9.42
C ALA A 101 10.64 -9.92 8.16
N LEU A 102 11.19 -9.31 7.11
CA LEU A 102 11.53 -10.01 5.86
C LEU A 102 12.62 -11.04 6.06
N ASP A 103 13.64 -10.76 6.87
CA ASP A 103 14.67 -11.75 7.21
C ASP A 103 14.07 -13.01 7.84
N PHE A 104 13.11 -12.85 8.76
CA PHE A 104 12.35 -13.99 9.27
C PHE A 104 11.58 -14.72 8.17
N LEU A 105 10.80 -14.01 7.34
CA LEU A 105 10.00 -14.62 6.27
C LEU A 105 10.84 -15.39 5.25
N HIS A 106 11.99 -14.83 4.87
CA HIS A 106 12.85 -15.40 3.83
C HIS A 106 13.67 -16.57 4.37
N SER A 107 14.17 -16.48 5.60
CA SER A 107 15.05 -17.48 6.21
C SER A 107 14.30 -18.63 6.90
N GLY A 108 13.12 -18.36 7.46
CA GLY A 108 12.33 -19.33 8.22
C GLY A 108 11.30 -20.05 7.35
N PRO A 109 10.08 -19.50 7.20
CA PRO A 109 9.00 -20.12 6.45
C PRO A 109 9.19 -20.03 4.93
N ASN A 110 10.30 -19.48 4.44
CA ASN A 110 10.58 -19.26 3.02
C ASN A 110 9.37 -18.70 2.27
N THR A 111 8.95 -17.48 2.62
CA THR A 111 7.74 -16.83 2.12
C THR A 111 8.11 -15.54 1.40
N VAL A 112 7.58 -15.36 0.20
CA VAL A 112 7.58 -14.09 -0.53
C VAL A 112 6.30 -13.33 -0.16
N ALA A 113 6.43 -12.10 0.32
CA ALA A 113 5.29 -11.29 0.74
C ALA A 113 4.71 -10.49 -0.43
N ASP A 114 3.50 -9.93 -0.24
CA ASP A 114 2.98 -8.86 -1.11
C ASP A 114 3.24 -7.52 -0.41
N LEU A 115 4.49 -7.04 -0.47
CA LEU A 115 4.89 -5.87 0.29
C LEU A 115 4.42 -4.57 -0.36
N GLN A 116 3.61 -3.82 0.36
CA GLN A 116 3.14 -2.49 -0.02
C GLN A 116 2.69 -1.70 1.21
N LEU A 117 2.66 -0.36 1.10
CA LEU A 117 2.26 0.52 2.20
C LEU A 117 0.88 0.19 2.78
N LYS A 118 -0.06 -0.33 1.98
CA LYS A 118 -1.38 -0.74 2.45
C LYS A 118 -1.37 -2.01 3.32
N ASN A 119 -0.33 -2.84 3.17
CA ASN A 119 -0.12 -4.09 3.91
C ASN A 119 0.78 -3.89 5.14
N LEU A 120 1.19 -2.65 5.41
CA LEU A 120 1.91 -2.24 6.61
C LEU A 120 0.93 -1.57 7.58
N LEU A 121 0.57 -2.23 8.68
CA LEU A 121 -0.43 -1.72 9.62
C LEU A 121 0.23 -1.08 10.84
N LEU A 122 -0.25 0.09 11.23
CA LEU A 122 0.20 0.77 12.44
C LEU A 122 -0.36 0.09 13.69
N PRO A 123 0.22 0.35 14.88
CA PRO A 123 -0.35 -0.10 16.14
C PRO A 123 -1.82 0.28 16.28
N GLY A 124 -2.63 -0.65 16.80
CA GLY A 124 -4.04 -0.44 17.05
C GLY A 124 -4.31 0.50 18.23
N PRO A 125 -5.57 0.97 18.37
CA PRO A 125 -5.98 1.70 19.57
C PRO A 125 -5.88 0.81 20.81
N GLU A 126 -5.71 1.43 21.98
CA GLU A 126 -5.74 0.71 23.25
C GLU A 126 -7.10 0.06 23.48
N THR A 127 -7.11 -1.07 24.21
CA THR A 127 -8.34 -1.79 24.63
C THR A 127 -9.36 -0.85 25.30
N SER A 128 -8.89 0.10 26.11
CA SER A 128 -9.74 1.10 26.78
C SER A 128 -10.49 2.00 25.79
N TYR A 129 -9.85 2.35 24.67
CA TYR A 129 -10.46 3.13 23.61
C TYR A 129 -11.49 2.29 22.85
N LEU A 130 -11.19 1.01 22.55
CA LEU A 130 -12.13 0.09 21.91
C LEU A 130 -13.38 -0.14 22.76
N SER A 131 -13.23 -0.26 24.09
CA SER A 131 -14.36 -0.37 25.03
C SER A 131 -15.27 0.85 24.99
N ARG A 132 -14.69 2.05 25.07
CA ARG A 132 -15.47 3.29 24.97
C ARG A 132 -16.14 3.43 23.61
N PHE A 133 -15.48 2.97 22.55
CA PHE A 133 -16.03 2.97 21.20
C PHE A 133 -17.23 2.03 21.09
N GLU A 134 -17.13 0.81 21.63
CA GLU A 134 -18.24 -0.14 21.71
C GLU A 134 -19.43 0.45 22.48
N GLU A 135 -19.19 0.99 23.68
CA GLU A 135 -20.22 1.64 24.50
C GLU A 135 -20.89 2.81 23.76
N ALA A 136 -20.11 3.62 23.04
CA ALA A 136 -20.62 4.72 22.24
C ALA A 136 -21.46 4.24 21.05
N GLU A 137 -21.03 3.19 20.33
CA GLU A 137 -21.79 2.62 19.20
C GLU A 137 -23.11 1.97 19.64
N VAL A 138 -23.17 1.47 20.89
CA VAL A 138 -24.42 0.97 21.49
C VAL A 138 -25.35 2.13 21.87
N ALA A 139 -24.81 3.21 22.44
CA ALA A 139 -25.59 4.37 22.88
C ALA A 139 -26.08 5.24 21.72
N ASP A 140 -25.23 5.47 20.72
CA ASP A 140 -25.51 6.26 19.52
C ASP A 140 -24.99 5.54 18.26
N PRO A 141 -25.84 4.68 17.66
CA PRO A 141 -25.53 3.91 16.46
C PRO A 141 -24.96 4.72 15.29
N SER A 142 -23.84 4.27 14.73
CA SER A 142 -23.27 4.84 13.51
C SER A 142 -24.27 4.85 12.35
N PRO A 143 -24.18 5.87 11.45
CA PRO A 143 -24.99 5.92 10.24
C PRO A 143 -24.92 4.59 9.47
N ARG A 144 -26.08 4.00 9.26
CA ARG A 144 -26.24 2.69 8.62
C ARG A 144 -27.44 2.70 7.68
N LYS A 145 -27.32 2.01 6.56
CA LYS A 145 -28.41 1.80 5.61
C LYS A 145 -29.03 0.44 5.86
N ALA A 146 -30.24 0.43 6.43
CA ALA A 146 -31.04 -0.78 6.55
C ALA A 146 -31.70 -1.11 5.21
N LEU A 147 -31.45 -2.31 4.69
CA LEU A 147 -32.13 -2.90 3.53
C LEU A 147 -32.95 -4.11 4.00
N LYS A 148 -33.75 -4.70 3.10
CA LYS A 148 -34.60 -5.86 3.44
C LYS A 148 -33.78 -7.09 3.85
N ASP A 149 -32.62 -7.28 3.23
CA ASP A 149 -31.76 -8.47 3.35
C ASP A 149 -30.48 -8.23 4.16
N ARG A 150 -30.09 -6.97 4.39
CA ARG A 150 -28.81 -6.63 5.04
C ARG A 150 -28.79 -5.21 5.60
N THR A 151 -27.82 -4.96 6.47
CA THR A 151 -27.47 -3.62 6.94
C THR A 151 -26.09 -3.25 6.43
N ILE A 152 -25.97 -2.07 5.81
CA ILE A 152 -24.68 -1.53 5.36
C ILE A 152 -24.25 -0.48 6.37
N TYR A 153 -23.14 -0.73 7.06
CA TYR A 153 -22.57 0.18 8.03
C TYR A 153 -21.57 1.13 7.34
N LYS A 154 -21.54 2.39 7.77
CA LYS A 154 -20.47 3.30 7.36
C LYS A 154 -19.16 2.84 8.00
N SER A 155 -18.11 2.68 7.20
CA SER A 155 -16.78 2.40 7.73
C SER A 155 -16.30 3.57 8.59
N LEU A 156 -15.85 3.25 9.79
CA LEU A 156 -15.24 4.20 10.70
C LEU A 156 -13.74 3.98 10.75
N GLY A 157 -12.98 5.08 10.68
CA GLY A 157 -11.53 5.06 10.79
C GLY A 157 -11.09 5.55 12.16
N PHE A 158 -10.00 4.96 12.67
CA PHE A 158 -9.32 5.46 13.85
C PHE A 158 -8.12 6.30 13.43
N PRO A 159 -7.89 7.48 14.04
CA PRO A 159 -6.71 8.26 13.75
C PRO A 159 -5.45 7.47 14.14
N PRO A 160 -4.36 7.59 13.36
CA PRO A 160 -3.11 6.91 13.69
C PRO A 160 -2.56 7.47 15.01
N LYS A 161 -2.23 6.59 15.95
CA LYS A 161 -1.66 6.95 17.27
C LYS A 161 -0.12 7.06 17.25
N GLY A 162 0.49 6.88 16.07
CA GLY A 162 1.94 6.73 15.91
C GLY A 162 2.44 5.32 16.25
N GLY A 163 3.75 5.14 16.23
CA GLY A 163 4.40 3.83 16.37
C GLY A 163 4.82 3.22 15.03
N LEU A 164 5.50 2.07 15.10
CA LEU A 164 6.10 1.44 13.92
C LEU A 164 5.14 0.45 13.27
N PRO A 165 5.06 0.44 11.93
CA PRO A 165 4.15 -0.46 11.23
C PRO A 165 4.65 -1.90 11.28
N ILE A 166 3.71 -2.84 11.38
CA ILE A 166 3.98 -4.26 11.24
C ILE A 166 3.50 -4.77 9.89
N LEU A 167 4.11 -5.86 9.41
CA LEU A 167 3.72 -6.50 8.16
C LEU A 167 2.44 -7.33 8.37
N ALA A 168 1.46 -7.14 7.50
CA ALA A 168 0.17 -7.81 7.55
C ALA A 168 -0.31 -8.20 6.14
N ASP A 169 -1.44 -8.92 6.10
CA ASP A 169 -2.14 -9.34 4.88
C ASP A 169 -1.30 -10.25 3.95
N PHE A 170 -1.45 -11.56 4.14
CA PHE A 170 -0.72 -12.59 3.39
C PHE A 170 -1.59 -13.24 2.30
N GLY A 171 -2.68 -12.59 1.89
CA GLY A 171 -3.59 -13.11 0.85
C GLY A 171 -2.91 -13.32 -0.51
N GLU A 172 -1.91 -12.50 -0.80
CA GLU A 172 -1.11 -12.58 -2.03
C GLU A 172 0.33 -13.05 -1.81
N ALA A 173 0.68 -13.51 -0.61
CA ALA A 173 2.00 -14.11 -0.38
C ALA A 173 2.17 -15.43 -1.17
N ARG A 174 3.42 -15.82 -1.42
CA ARG A 174 3.80 -17.09 -2.07
C ARG A 174 4.89 -17.80 -1.28
N LEU A 175 5.03 -19.10 -1.50
CA LEU A 175 6.13 -19.89 -0.92
C LEU A 175 7.36 -19.78 -1.80
N GLY A 176 8.48 -19.31 -1.26
CA GLY A 176 9.70 -19.00 -2.00
C GLY A 176 10.49 -20.20 -2.53
N ASP A 177 10.10 -21.43 -2.19
CA ASP A 177 10.68 -22.68 -2.71
C ASP A 177 10.10 -23.10 -4.06
N GLN A 178 8.99 -22.48 -4.47
CA GLN A 178 8.33 -22.73 -5.74
C GLN A 178 8.82 -21.76 -6.81
N GLU A 179 8.83 -22.22 -8.06
CA GLU A 179 9.03 -21.33 -9.19
C GLU A 179 7.77 -20.50 -9.41
N HIS A 180 7.94 -19.17 -9.43
CA HIS A 180 6.87 -18.22 -9.72
C HIS A 180 7.20 -17.39 -10.95
N ASN A 181 6.21 -17.20 -11.80
CA ASN A 181 6.29 -16.37 -13.01
C ASN A 181 4.99 -15.59 -13.27
N GLU A 182 4.09 -15.59 -12.29
CA GLU A 182 2.81 -14.92 -12.35
C GLU A 182 2.98 -13.40 -12.27
N ASP A 183 1.96 -12.68 -12.73
CA ASP A 183 1.92 -11.22 -12.62
C ASP A 183 1.57 -10.81 -11.18
N ILE A 184 2.59 -10.33 -10.46
CA ILE A 184 2.45 -9.77 -9.12
C ILE A 184 2.76 -8.27 -9.14
N MET A 185 2.44 -7.61 -8.02
CA MET A 185 2.70 -6.20 -7.77
C MET A 185 1.89 -5.25 -8.69
N PRO A 186 1.53 -4.04 -8.21
CA PRO A 186 0.95 -3.00 -9.06
C PRO A 186 1.94 -2.52 -10.13
N ASN A 187 1.44 -2.20 -11.34
CA ASN A 187 2.25 -1.83 -12.50
C ASN A 187 3.37 -0.80 -12.21
N VAL A 188 3.06 0.25 -11.45
CA VAL A 188 4.00 1.36 -11.20
C VAL A 188 5.11 1.03 -10.20
N TYR A 189 4.98 -0.06 -9.45
CA TYR A 189 5.94 -0.48 -8.41
C TYR A 189 6.61 -1.81 -8.74
N ARG A 190 6.28 -2.40 -9.89
CA ARG A 190 6.63 -3.78 -10.24
C ARG A 190 8.13 -3.96 -10.42
N ALA A 191 8.65 -5.05 -9.86
CA ALA A 191 10.05 -5.43 -9.99
C ALA A 191 10.40 -5.78 -11.45
N PRO A 192 11.62 -5.50 -11.92
CA PRO A 192 12.00 -5.69 -13.32
C PRO A 192 11.90 -7.14 -13.78
N GLU A 193 12.24 -8.12 -12.93
CA GLU A 193 12.09 -9.56 -13.23
C GLU A 193 10.63 -9.95 -13.48
N VAL A 194 9.68 -9.33 -12.78
CA VAL A 194 8.24 -9.56 -12.99
C VAL A 194 7.77 -8.89 -14.29
N ILE A 195 8.25 -7.67 -14.60
CA ILE A 195 7.96 -6.99 -15.89
C ILE A 195 8.45 -7.82 -17.06
N LEU A 196 9.66 -8.39 -16.94
CA LEU A 196 10.28 -9.23 -17.96
C LEU A 196 9.71 -10.65 -18.02
N ARG A 197 8.74 -11.00 -17.15
CA ARG A 197 8.16 -12.34 -17.03
C ARG A 197 9.22 -13.43 -16.80
N SER A 198 10.26 -13.07 -16.08
CA SER A 198 11.28 -14.00 -15.60
C SER A 198 10.80 -14.69 -14.31
N ASN A 199 11.43 -15.80 -13.97
CA ASN A 199 11.21 -16.42 -12.66
C ASN A 199 11.63 -15.43 -11.56
N TRP A 200 10.81 -15.35 -10.52
CA TRP A 200 11.03 -14.47 -9.39
C TRP A 200 10.91 -15.23 -8.06
N GLY A 201 11.43 -14.61 -7.00
CA GLY A 201 11.41 -15.15 -5.64
C GLY A 201 11.48 -14.02 -4.62
N TYR A 202 11.94 -14.29 -3.40
CA TYR A 202 11.90 -13.33 -2.28
C TYR A 202 12.60 -11.98 -2.54
N LYS A 203 13.47 -11.88 -3.56
CA LYS A 203 14.14 -10.63 -3.96
C LYS A 203 13.16 -9.53 -4.39
N VAL A 204 11.96 -9.89 -4.84
CA VAL A 204 10.90 -8.91 -5.16
C VAL A 204 10.43 -8.15 -3.93
N ASP A 205 10.52 -8.74 -2.73
CA ASP A 205 10.23 -8.03 -1.47
C ASP A 205 11.25 -6.93 -1.21
N ILE A 206 12.53 -7.16 -1.53
CA ILE A 206 13.59 -6.15 -1.37
C ILE A 206 13.38 -4.99 -2.35
N TRP A 207 12.98 -5.28 -3.59
CA TRP A 207 12.53 -4.23 -4.51
C TRP A 207 11.35 -3.45 -3.94
N SER A 208 10.38 -4.15 -3.38
CA SER A 208 9.20 -3.53 -2.77
C SER A 208 9.55 -2.63 -1.57
N VAL A 209 10.60 -2.95 -0.79
CA VAL A 209 11.11 -2.04 0.26
C VAL A 209 11.60 -0.73 -0.34
N ALA A 210 12.27 -0.77 -1.49
CA ALA A 210 12.68 0.45 -2.19
C ALA A 210 11.46 1.26 -2.67
N MET A 211 10.38 0.60 -3.10
CA MET A 211 9.12 1.25 -3.47
C MET A 211 8.39 1.86 -2.26
N VAL A 212 8.50 1.26 -1.08
CA VAL A 212 8.05 1.91 0.16
C VAL A 212 8.89 3.17 0.41
N LEU A 213 10.22 3.07 0.35
CA LEU A 213 11.14 4.21 0.55
C LEU A 213 10.98 5.35 -0.46
N SER A 214 10.49 5.07 -1.68
CA SER A 214 10.25 6.11 -2.69
C SER A 214 9.15 7.10 -2.28
N HIS A 215 8.37 6.80 -1.24
CA HIS A 215 7.40 7.72 -0.64
C HIS A 215 8.04 8.69 0.37
N SER A 216 9.37 8.70 0.50
CA SER A 216 10.06 9.73 1.26
C SER A 216 10.20 11.04 0.47
N ASP A 217 10.21 12.15 1.20
CA ASP A 217 10.37 13.50 0.66
C ASP A 217 11.65 13.64 -0.18
N GLN A 218 12.71 12.90 0.16
CA GLN A 218 13.98 12.91 -0.57
C GLN A 218 13.89 12.32 -1.97
N TRP A 219 13.03 11.32 -2.16
CA TRP A 219 12.83 10.66 -3.44
C TRP A 219 11.83 11.40 -4.33
N GLN A 220 10.91 12.16 -3.73
CA GLN A 220 9.99 13.02 -4.45
C GLN A 220 10.59 14.38 -4.84
N LYS A 221 11.74 14.76 -4.25
CA LYS A 221 12.49 15.95 -4.70
C LYS A 221 13.00 15.73 -6.12
N PRO A 222 12.82 16.70 -7.05
CA PRO A 222 13.41 16.61 -8.38
C PRO A 222 14.93 16.55 -8.25
N ARG A 223 15.51 15.35 -8.41
CA ARG A 223 16.97 15.14 -8.34
C ARG A 223 17.69 15.38 -9.65
N TRP A 224 16.97 15.71 -10.71
CA TRP A 224 17.59 16.08 -11.98
C TRP A 224 17.78 17.60 -12.03
N PRO A 225 19.02 18.12 -12.13
CA PRO A 225 19.20 19.46 -12.67
C PRO A 225 18.53 19.43 -14.04
N SER A 226 17.67 20.39 -14.35
CA SER A 226 17.02 20.55 -15.66
C SER A 226 18.00 20.70 -16.85
N THR A 227 19.30 20.50 -16.62
CA THR A 227 20.44 20.69 -17.53
C THR A 227 21.46 19.55 -17.54
N ALA A 228 21.24 18.43 -16.85
CA ALA A 228 22.17 17.29 -16.96
C ALA A 228 22.07 16.68 -18.37
N ARG A 229 23.00 17.06 -19.25
CA ARG A 229 23.24 16.45 -20.56
C ARG A 229 23.78 15.04 -20.31
N ILE A 230 23.09 14.04 -20.83
CA ILE A 230 23.64 12.68 -20.96
C ILE A 230 24.85 12.80 -21.91
N PRO A 231 26.05 12.33 -21.55
CA PRO A 231 27.16 12.28 -22.49
C PRO A 231 26.78 11.36 -23.64
N GLU A 232 26.76 11.88 -24.86
CA GLU A 232 26.60 11.06 -26.06
C GLU A 232 27.77 10.07 -26.12
N THR A 233 27.48 8.79 -25.92
CA THR A 233 28.43 7.73 -26.21
C THR A 233 28.20 7.31 -27.66
N GLU A 234 29.08 7.76 -28.55
CA GLU A 234 29.11 7.25 -29.92
C GLU A 234 29.55 5.79 -29.90
N THR A 235 28.63 4.87 -30.21
CA THR A 235 28.99 3.51 -30.59
C THR A 235 29.20 3.43 -32.11
N PRO A 236 30.26 2.78 -32.63
CA PRO A 236 30.60 2.75 -34.07
C PRO A 236 29.60 2.07 -35.02
N GLN A 237 28.44 1.62 -34.54
CA GLN A 237 27.42 0.97 -35.35
C GLN A 237 26.06 1.55 -34.96
N GLY A 238 25.47 2.32 -35.88
CA GLY A 238 24.31 3.19 -35.68
C GLY A 238 23.00 2.52 -35.23
N ARG A 239 22.97 2.04 -33.99
CA ARG A 239 21.74 1.60 -33.30
C ARG A 239 21.64 2.30 -31.95
N GLN A 240 20.99 3.46 -31.93
CA GLN A 240 20.61 4.12 -30.67
C GLN A 240 19.62 3.23 -29.92
N ARG A 241 20.04 2.61 -28.81
CA ARG A 241 19.11 2.08 -27.81
C ARG A 241 18.71 3.24 -26.91
N ARG A 242 17.52 3.81 -27.13
CA ARG A 242 16.88 4.72 -26.19
C ARG A 242 16.40 3.91 -24.99
N VAL A 243 17.07 4.02 -23.86
CA VAL A 243 16.50 3.56 -22.58
C VAL A 243 15.52 4.65 -22.16
N LEU A 244 14.21 4.38 -22.29
CA LEU A 244 13.19 5.24 -21.69
C LEU A 244 13.27 5.05 -20.17
N ALA A 245 13.81 6.04 -19.47
CA ALA A 245 13.55 6.19 -18.04
C ALA A 245 12.11 6.72 -17.90
N VAL A 246 11.24 5.93 -17.29
CA VAL A 246 9.86 6.34 -16.98
C VAL A 246 9.90 7.09 -15.65
N ALA A 247 9.57 8.38 -15.67
CA ALA A 247 9.33 9.14 -14.44
C ALA A 247 8.04 8.63 -13.76
N PRO A 248 7.92 8.70 -12.43
CA PRO A 248 6.77 8.16 -11.68
C PRO A 248 5.41 8.76 -12.08
N ASP A 249 5.43 9.89 -12.80
CA ASP A 249 4.27 10.74 -13.01
C ASP A 249 3.62 10.53 -14.41
N GLY A 250 4.12 9.56 -15.21
CA GLY A 250 3.50 9.17 -16.49
C GLY A 250 3.54 10.22 -17.61
N LEU A 251 4.16 11.39 -17.41
CA LEU A 251 4.38 12.38 -18.47
C LEU A 251 5.66 12.03 -19.24
N ALA A 252 5.50 11.35 -20.37
CA ALA A 252 6.55 11.25 -21.38
C ALA A 252 6.80 12.64 -21.95
N VAL A 253 7.90 13.28 -21.56
CA VAL A 253 8.37 14.50 -22.23
C VAL A 253 9.26 14.07 -23.40
N GLU A 254 8.78 14.23 -24.62
CA GLU A 254 9.66 14.14 -25.79
C GLU A 254 10.67 15.28 -25.75
N PRO A 255 11.98 15.03 -25.94
CA PRO A 255 12.94 16.10 -26.13
C PRO A 255 12.66 16.76 -27.49
N ARG A 256 12.24 18.03 -27.47
CA ARG A 256 12.22 18.85 -28.69
C ARG A 256 13.66 18.97 -29.19
N GLY A 257 13.91 18.54 -30.42
CA GLY A 257 15.16 18.81 -31.11
C GLY A 257 15.42 20.32 -31.24
N PRO A 258 16.67 20.74 -31.51
CA PRO A 258 17.02 22.14 -31.60
C PRO A 258 16.23 22.79 -32.75
N THR A 259 15.32 23.71 -32.40
CA THR A 259 14.75 24.64 -33.37
C THR A 259 15.69 25.83 -33.47
N ASP A 260 16.34 25.99 -34.62
CA ASP A 260 17.10 27.17 -34.98
C ASP A 260 16.27 28.43 -34.72
N GLY A 261 16.88 29.38 -34.02
CA GLY A 261 16.19 30.53 -33.48
C GLY A 261 15.75 31.53 -34.54
N VAL A 262 14.53 32.06 -34.37
CA VAL A 262 14.22 33.48 -34.54
C VAL A 262 13.11 33.82 -33.52
N GLY A 263 13.34 34.86 -32.71
CA GLY A 263 12.56 35.13 -31.51
C GLY A 263 11.18 35.74 -31.73
N THR A 264 10.30 35.55 -30.73
CA THR A 264 9.22 36.48 -30.39
C THR A 264 8.81 36.24 -28.92
N PRO A 265 8.63 37.28 -28.09
CA PRO A 265 8.24 37.10 -26.69
C PRO A 265 6.74 36.84 -26.56
N ILE A 266 6.35 35.73 -25.91
CA ILE A 266 4.94 35.47 -25.57
C ILE A 266 4.59 36.28 -24.31
N ARG A 267 3.75 37.31 -24.49
CA ARG A 267 3.10 38.07 -23.43
C ARG A 267 2.02 37.22 -22.73
N ARG A 268 1.92 37.38 -21.41
CA ARG A 268 0.78 36.95 -20.58
C ARG A 268 -0.52 37.50 -21.17
N VAL A 269 -1.55 36.66 -21.26
CA VAL A 269 -2.94 37.10 -21.42
C VAL A 269 -3.63 36.84 -20.09
N ALA A 270 -3.81 37.91 -19.32
CA ALA A 270 -4.81 38.03 -18.29
C ALA A 270 -6.00 38.81 -18.88
N ASP A 271 -7.20 38.51 -18.35
CA ASP A 271 -8.49 39.10 -18.65
C ASP A 271 -8.48 40.61 -18.96
N GLU A 272 -9.25 41.01 -19.98
CA GLU A 272 -10.37 41.94 -19.87
C GLU A 272 -10.89 42.36 -21.25
N GLY A 273 -12.21 42.27 -21.45
CA GLY A 273 -12.86 42.65 -22.70
C GLY A 273 -14.37 42.87 -22.51
N ALA A 274 -14.74 43.71 -21.55
CA ALA A 274 -16.07 44.30 -21.47
C ALA A 274 -16.15 45.61 -22.27
N ARG A 275 -17.37 45.92 -22.73
CA ARG A 275 -17.88 47.10 -23.49
C ARG A 275 -17.88 46.90 -25.01
N GLY A 276 -18.98 47.06 -25.74
CA GLY A 276 -20.33 47.53 -25.41
C GLY A 276 -20.90 48.35 -26.58
N MET A 277 -22.15 48.10 -26.99
CA MET A 277 -22.97 49.02 -27.79
C MET A 277 -24.43 48.51 -27.74
N ARG A 278 -25.32 49.06 -26.90
CA ARG A 278 -26.17 50.28 -26.99
C ARG A 278 -27.63 49.99 -27.43
N ARG A 279 -28.53 50.23 -26.46
CA ARG A 279 -29.84 50.95 -26.45
C ARG A 279 -31.04 50.53 -27.33
N GLY A 280 -32.22 50.51 -26.66
CA GLY A 280 -33.58 50.78 -27.19
C GLY A 280 -34.66 50.07 -26.35
N THR A 281 -35.08 50.58 -25.18
CA THR A 281 -36.28 51.40 -24.85
C THR A 281 -37.68 50.79 -25.09
N SER A 282 -38.49 50.81 -24.00
CA SER A 282 -39.97 50.78 -23.88
C SER A 282 -40.70 49.50 -24.32
N LYS A 283 -41.67 48.93 -23.59
CA LYS A 283 -42.52 49.37 -22.46
C LYS A 283 -42.62 48.25 -21.43
#